data_AF-A0A480B4Z5-F1
#
_entry.id   AF-A0A480B4Z5-F1
#
_cell.length_a   1.000
_cell.length_b   1.000
_cell.length_c   1.000
_cell.angle_alpha   90.00
_cell.angle_beta   90.00
_cell.angle_gamma   90.00
#
_symmetry.space_group_name_H-M   'P 1'
#
loop_
_entity.id
_entity.type
_entity.pdbx_description
1 polymer ?
#
loop_
_entity_poly.entity_id
_entity_poly.type
_entity_poly.pdbx_seq_one_letter_code
_entity_poly.pdbx_strand_id
1 'polypeptide(L)'
;MMKRILMATLCLSCVTLGGHAIDINIPGADPTVSKDAYQNYRKTDADAQQMERDVEKDIKTYMPKQVIGNGEFDLNDIIYSNRELNHALDFSSSIFILKEDGANVKFTMPYSSRYGNTEKIADGTPAFRNAMIMSPDGMMAYELRHQPAGNNWEDSKIPYSKLTIDDMKAIAEKTAGVFRGDDHSLYAGKFTYPTVEKATWDVTYAKDAPMVGSLNFTMKNTPTISYHVGYNFMPRKQFSVLKVQGVDKTKDMIMSPLVNYVLPSIEPAKDILSKSKALTINDFTFLTLKTSKMIREDKNDSYMYVYDSDQYREGIMVMPVEAEDIQHPEKIFPKAVRSIILTDKYSMHQPIQFATVWNDAMSSVYMQIKRPKTTIYMLISHDNQYVYNHFIMSYNTSSLVEKDLRDIVQYVDTNNNKDYNNTFQSGLGAKMPKDMATVDIKNTK
;
A
#
# COMPACT_ATOMS: atom_id res chain seq x y z
N MET A 1 -5.71 26.13 53.74
CA MET A 1 -6.81 25.82 52.80
C MET A 1 -6.20 25.51 51.44
N MET A 2 -6.35 24.27 50.97
CA MET A 2 -5.57 23.67 49.88
C MET A 2 -5.94 24.16 48.47
N LYS A 3 -4.90 24.30 47.63
CA LYS A 3 -4.92 24.50 46.18
C LYS A 3 -5.77 23.42 45.48
N ARG A 4 -6.65 23.81 44.54
CA ARG A 4 -7.29 22.89 43.59
C ARG A 4 -6.60 22.99 42.24
N ILE A 5 -6.06 21.86 41.82
CA ILE A 5 -5.37 21.59 40.55
C ILE A 5 -6.43 21.45 39.46
N LEU A 6 -6.24 22.15 38.33
CA LEU A 6 -7.02 22.00 37.11
C LEU A 6 -6.46 20.78 36.35
N MET A 7 -7.18 19.66 36.33
CA MET A 7 -6.87 18.55 35.43
C MET A 7 -7.41 18.85 34.04
N ALA A 8 -6.51 19.05 33.08
CA ALA A 8 -6.84 19.05 31.66
C ALA A 8 -7.16 17.61 31.23
N THR A 9 -8.41 17.35 30.86
CA THR A 9 -8.84 16.07 30.30
C THR A 9 -8.37 15.98 28.84
N LEU A 10 -7.31 15.20 28.62
CA LEU A 10 -6.82 14.84 27.29
C LEU A 10 -7.89 13.96 26.61
N CYS A 11 -8.64 14.53 25.66
CA CYS A 11 -9.60 13.77 24.86
C CYS A 11 -8.86 12.92 23.82
N LEU A 12 -8.32 11.77 24.25
CA LEU A 12 -8.02 10.65 23.36
C LEU A 12 -9.35 10.09 22.85
N SER A 13 -9.74 10.48 21.63
CA SER A 13 -10.84 9.84 20.93
C SER A 13 -10.39 8.47 20.41
N CYS A 14 -10.22 7.51 21.33
CA CYS A 14 -10.24 6.11 20.98
C CYS A 14 -11.68 5.75 20.60
N VAL A 15 -11.98 5.77 19.31
CA VAL A 15 -13.15 5.05 18.79
C VAL A 15 -12.84 3.56 18.95
N THR A 16 -13.12 3.00 20.12
CA THR A 16 -13.13 1.54 20.31
C THR A 16 -14.43 1.00 19.71
N LEU A 17 -14.47 0.90 18.38
CA LEU A 17 -15.35 -0.04 17.73
C LEU A 17 -14.76 -1.43 17.96
N GLY A 18 -15.51 -2.30 18.62
CA GLY A 18 -15.09 -3.66 18.97
C GLY A 18 -14.69 -4.47 17.74
N GLY A 19 -13.39 -4.49 17.44
CA GLY A 19 -12.77 -5.44 16.52
C GLY A 19 -12.22 -6.59 17.33
N HIS A 20 -12.94 -7.71 17.39
CA HIS A 20 -12.31 -8.97 17.80
C HIS A 20 -11.12 -9.22 16.87
N ALA A 21 -9.97 -9.56 17.45
CA ALA A 21 -8.75 -9.82 16.69
C ALA A 21 -8.83 -11.15 15.93
N ILE A 22 -7.85 -11.38 15.06
CA ILE A 22 -7.80 -12.58 14.21
C ILE A 22 -7.26 -13.74 15.03
N ASP A 23 -8.16 -14.61 15.51
CA ASP A 23 -7.82 -15.90 16.10
C ASP A 23 -7.78 -16.97 15.00
N ILE A 24 -6.62 -17.07 14.33
CA ILE A 24 -6.41 -18.01 13.22
C ILE A 24 -5.10 -18.77 13.42
N ASN A 25 -5.10 -20.07 13.10
CA ASN A 25 -3.93 -20.92 13.23
C ASN A 25 -2.95 -20.74 12.06
N ILE A 26 -2.37 -19.54 11.98
CA ILE A 26 -1.29 -19.16 11.05
C ILE A 26 -0.14 -18.60 11.90
N PRO A 27 1.13 -18.97 11.62
CA PRO A 27 2.28 -18.38 12.30
C PRO A 27 2.23 -16.85 12.30
N GLY A 28 2.64 -16.23 13.40
CA GLY A 28 2.63 -14.77 13.54
C GLY A 28 1.26 -14.10 13.73
N ALA A 29 0.15 -14.86 13.80
CA ALA A 29 -1.16 -14.32 14.16
C ALA A 29 -1.13 -13.72 15.57
N ASP A 30 -1.65 -12.51 15.72
CA ASP A 30 -1.63 -11.77 16.98
C ASP A 30 -3.04 -11.29 17.35
N PRO A 31 -3.69 -11.90 18.36
CA PRO A 31 -5.02 -11.53 18.79
C PRO A 31 -5.08 -10.18 19.54
N THR A 32 -3.95 -9.46 19.65
CA THR A 32 -3.93 -8.09 20.18
C THR A 32 -4.01 -7.04 19.07
N VAL A 33 -3.75 -7.42 17.81
CA VAL A 33 -3.88 -6.51 16.66
C VAL A 33 -5.34 -6.42 16.25
N SER A 34 -5.86 -5.19 16.21
CA SER A 34 -7.23 -4.94 15.74
C SER A 34 -7.41 -5.43 14.30
N LYS A 35 -8.54 -6.07 14.00
CA LYS A 35 -8.91 -6.46 12.63
C LYS A 35 -8.93 -5.28 11.65
N ASP A 36 -9.11 -4.05 12.14
CA ASP A 36 -9.18 -2.83 11.34
C ASP A 36 -7.84 -2.07 11.31
N ALA A 37 -6.77 -2.63 11.88
CA ALA A 37 -5.45 -1.99 11.95
C ALA A 37 -4.89 -1.63 10.56
N TYR A 38 -5.24 -2.41 9.53
CA TYR A 38 -4.85 -2.16 8.14
C TYR A 38 -5.39 -0.83 7.58
N GLN A 39 -6.42 -0.24 8.17
CA GLN A 39 -7.00 1.02 7.69
C GLN A 39 -6.17 2.25 8.08
N ASN A 40 -5.22 2.11 9.02
CA ASN A 40 -4.30 3.18 9.36
C ASN A 40 -3.01 3.06 8.55
N TYR A 41 -2.78 4.01 7.64
CA TYR A 41 -1.56 4.01 6.81
C TYR A 41 -0.42 4.84 7.38
N ARG A 42 -0.56 5.32 8.61
CA ARG A 42 0.54 5.95 9.35
C ARG A 42 0.99 5.01 10.45
N LYS A 43 2.21 4.52 10.35
CA LYS A 43 2.83 3.72 11.41
C LYS A 43 3.17 4.62 12.60
N THR A 44 2.76 4.21 13.80
CA THR A 44 2.91 5.01 15.04
C THR A 44 3.53 4.22 16.19
N ASP A 45 4.21 3.12 15.86
CA ASP A 45 4.86 2.25 16.83
C ASP A 45 6.16 2.85 17.39
N ALA A 46 6.88 2.07 18.19
CA ALA A 46 8.11 2.52 18.84
C ALA A 46 9.18 3.00 17.85
N ASP A 47 9.28 2.37 16.68
CA ASP A 47 10.24 2.75 15.64
C ASP A 47 9.88 4.11 15.04
N ALA A 48 8.60 4.33 14.73
CA ALA A 48 8.12 5.62 14.21
C ALA A 48 8.33 6.75 15.23
N GLN A 49 8.03 6.49 16.51
CA GLN A 49 8.25 7.47 17.59
C GLN A 49 9.74 7.76 17.81
N GLN A 50 10.60 6.78 17.63
CA GLN A 50 12.05 6.96 17.71
C GLN A 50 12.54 7.85 16.56
N MET A 51 12.10 7.56 15.33
CA MET A 51 12.37 8.42 14.17
C MET A 51 11.94 9.87 14.41
N GLU A 52 10.73 10.10 14.95
CA GLU A 52 10.23 11.45 15.20
C GLU A 52 11.09 12.24 16.21
N ARG A 53 11.62 11.54 17.23
CA ARG A 53 12.56 12.13 18.22
C ARG A 53 13.92 12.42 17.61
N ASP A 54 14.44 11.51 16.79
CA ASP A 54 15.75 11.67 16.15
C ASP A 54 15.74 12.82 15.15
N VAL A 55 14.70 12.92 14.31
CA VAL A 55 14.51 14.06 13.38
C VAL A 55 14.51 15.39 14.14
N GLU A 56 13.75 15.49 15.24
CA GLU A 56 13.69 16.71 16.04
C GLU A 56 15.04 17.06 16.67
N LYS A 57 15.73 16.06 17.23
CA LYS A 57 17.06 16.23 17.84
C LYS A 57 18.08 16.70 16.80
N ASP A 58 18.12 16.06 15.63
CA ASP A 58 19.09 16.38 14.58
C ASP A 58 18.87 17.78 14.03
N ILE A 59 17.62 18.16 13.73
CA ILE A 59 17.29 19.51 13.25
C ILE A 59 17.71 20.56 14.28
N LYS A 60 17.39 20.36 15.57
CA LYS A 60 17.78 21.28 16.66
C LYS A 60 19.29 21.37 16.87
N THR A 61 20.03 20.32 16.52
CA THR A 61 21.49 20.26 16.68
C THR A 61 22.23 20.93 15.52
N TYR A 62 21.79 20.67 14.28
CA TYR A 62 22.55 21.03 13.08
C TYR A 62 22.03 22.27 12.34
N MET A 63 20.83 22.77 12.64
CA MET A 63 20.38 24.05 12.06
C MET A 63 21.06 25.24 12.72
N PRO A 64 21.77 26.10 11.95
CA PRO A 64 22.48 27.23 12.53
C PRO A 64 21.51 28.18 13.25
N LYS A 65 21.88 28.63 14.45
CA LYS A 65 21.11 29.63 15.22
C LYS A 65 20.85 30.92 14.45
N GLN A 66 21.67 31.25 13.44
CA GLN A 66 21.52 32.41 12.57
C GLN A 66 20.35 32.26 11.57
N VAL A 67 20.05 31.03 11.12
CA VAL A 67 18.92 30.74 10.23
C VAL A 67 17.58 30.84 10.98
N ILE A 68 17.56 30.36 12.23
CA ILE A 68 16.38 30.42 13.11
C ILE A 68 16.21 31.82 13.72
N GLY A 69 17.31 32.49 14.06
CA GLY A 69 17.33 33.78 14.76
C GLY A 69 16.99 35.00 13.88
N ASN A 70 17.09 34.89 12.56
CA ASN A 70 16.70 35.93 11.63
C ASN A 70 15.20 35.87 11.22
N GLY A 71 14.45 34.86 11.70
CA GLY A 71 13.01 34.72 11.44
C GLY A 71 12.63 34.26 10.03
N GLU A 72 13.59 33.83 9.22
CA GLU A 72 13.36 33.42 7.82
C GLU A 72 12.67 32.05 7.71
N PHE A 73 12.87 31.17 8.69
CA PHE A 73 12.24 29.85 8.74
C PHE A 73 11.71 29.53 10.15
N ASP A 74 10.49 29.02 10.23
CA ASP A 74 9.95 28.45 11.47
C ASP A 74 10.53 27.05 11.69
N LEU A 75 11.23 26.87 12.82
CA LEU A 75 11.82 25.60 13.21
C LEU A 75 10.77 24.47 13.32
N ASN A 76 9.54 24.80 13.75
CA ASN A 76 8.46 23.83 13.87
C ASN A 76 7.99 23.35 12.49
N ASP A 77 7.95 24.23 11.49
CA ASP A 77 7.58 23.87 10.11
C ASP A 77 8.61 22.92 9.49
N ILE A 78 9.89 23.17 9.79
CA ILE A 78 11.00 22.30 9.35
C ILE A 78 10.89 20.94 10.04
N ILE A 79 10.69 20.90 11.37
CA ILE A 79 10.55 19.63 12.11
C ILE A 79 9.34 18.85 11.59
N TYR A 80 8.19 19.53 11.44
CA TYR A 80 6.96 18.95 10.90
C TYR A 80 7.20 18.34 9.51
N SER A 81 7.74 19.12 8.58
CA SER A 81 7.93 18.66 7.20
C SER A 81 8.91 17.49 7.10
N ASN A 82 10.00 17.48 7.88
CA ASN A 82 10.93 16.36 7.89
C ASN A 82 10.32 15.10 8.52
N ARG A 83 9.48 15.23 9.56
CA ARG A 83 8.74 14.09 10.12
C ARG A 83 7.79 13.50 9.09
N GLU A 84 6.98 14.34 8.44
CA GLU A 84 6.01 13.87 7.45
C GLU A 84 6.69 13.26 6.21
N LEU A 85 7.84 13.79 5.79
CA LEU A 85 8.64 13.16 4.73
C LEU A 85 9.17 11.78 5.14
N ASN A 86 9.69 11.61 6.38
CA ASN A 86 10.09 10.29 6.86
C ASN A 86 8.89 9.33 6.94
N HIS A 87 7.73 9.84 7.37
CA HIS A 87 6.48 9.05 7.38
C HIS A 87 6.08 8.58 5.98
N ALA A 88 6.15 9.45 4.99
CA ALA A 88 5.89 9.10 3.60
C ALA A 88 6.84 7.99 3.10
N LEU A 89 8.15 8.11 3.38
CA LEU A 89 9.18 7.25 2.79
C LEU A 89 9.25 5.85 3.43
N ASP A 90 9.26 5.77 4.75
CA ASP A 90 9.63 4.53 5.46
C ASP A 90 8.57 4.05 6.48
N PHE A 91 7.55 4.85 6.78
CA PHE A 91 6.51 4.55 7.78
C PHE A 91 5.08 4.65 7.22
N SER A 92 4.95 4.44 5.91
CA SER A 92 3.70 4.41 5.15
C SER A 92 3.27 2.98 4.80
N SER A 93 2.06 2.82 4.25
CA SER A 93 1.55 1.53 3.77
C SER A 93 1.67 1.38 2.25
N SER A 94 1.43 0.17 1.75
CA SER A 94 1.25 -0.12 0.33
C SER A 94 -0.10 -0.78 0.10
N ILE A 95 -0.87 -0.27 -0.86
CA ILE A 95 -2.20 -0.78 -1.22
C ILE A 95 -2.10 -1.43 -2.59
N PHE A 96 -2.69 -2.60 -2.72
CA PHE A 96 -2.74 -3.34 -3.97
C PHE A 96 -4.19 -3.48 -4.39
N ILE A 97 -4.49 -3.08 -5.63
CA ILE A 97 -5.78 -3.23 -6.28
C ILE A 97 -5.50 -4.01 -7.57
N LEU A 98 -5.83 -5.30 -7.55
CA LEU A 98 -5.57 -6.21 -8.67
C LEU A 98 -6.86 -6.44 -9.46
N LYS A 99 -6.80 -6.17 -10.75
CA LYS A 99 -7.92 -6.15 -11.68
C LYS A 99 -7.70 -7.21 -12.76
N GLU A 100 -8.65 -8.11 -12.88
CA GLU A 100 -8.74 -9.11 -13.95
C GLU A 100 -10.24 -9.34 -14.21
N ASP A 101 -10.79 -8.89 -15.34
CA ASP A 101 -12.25 -8.86 -15.56
C ASP A 101 -13.04 -7.98 -14.56
N GLY A 102 -12.38 -6.94 -14.03
CA GLY A 102 -12.90 -6.10 -12.95
C GLY A 102 -12.05 -6.25 -11.70
N ALA A 103 -12.19 -5.29 -10.78
CA ALA A 103 -11.37 -5.22 -9.58
C ALA A 103 -11.71 -6.41 -8.65
N ASN A 104 -10.87 -7.43 -8.63
CA ASN A 104 -11.20 -8.69 -7.96
C ASN A 104 -10.75 -8.72 -6.52
N VAL A 105 -9.64 -8.06 -6.21
CA VAL A 105 -9.13 -8.00 -4.85
C VAL A 105 -8.43 -6.68 -4.57
N LYS A 106 -8.68 -6.17 -3.37
CA LYS A 106 -7.89 -5.13 -2.73
C LYS A 106 -7.25 -5.72 -1.48
N PHE A 107 -6.00 -5.34 -1.18
CA PHE A 107 -5.37 -5.60 0.11
C PHE A 107 -4.33 -4.54 0.47
N THR A 108 -3.94 -4.49 1.74
CA THR A 108 -3.01 -3.52 2.34
C THR A 108 -1.83 -4.25 2.98
N MET A 109 -0.62 -3.85 2.60
CA MET A 109 0.61 -4.16 3.32
C MET A 109 0.99 -3.01 4.25
N PRO A 110 1.41 -3.28 5.51
CA PRO A 110 1.76 -2.25 6.49
C PRO A 110 3.20 -1.72 6.29
N TYR A 111 3.73 -1.81 5.07
CA TYR A 111 5.08 -1.38 4.73
C TYR A 111 5.07 -0.48 3.50
N SER A 112 5.99 0.48 3.48
CA SER A 112 6.17 1.36 2.34
C SER A 112 6.79 0.59 1.17
N SER A 113 6.37 0.89 -0.05
CA SER A 113 7.02 0.40 -1.26
C SER A 113 7.94 1.47 -1.83
N ARG A 114 9.12 1.06 -2.29
CA ARG A 114 10.10 1.93 -2.93
C ARG A 114 10.00 1.89 -4.44
N TYR A 115 10.07 0.70 -5.01
CA TYR A 115 9.93 0.47 -6.44
C TYR A 115 9.52 -0.98 -6.64
N GLY A 116 8.97 -1.27 -7.80
CA GLY A 116 8.60 -2.63 -8.14
C GLY A 116 8.28 -2.77 -9.60
N ASN A 117 8.18 -4.01 -10.02
CA ASN A 117 7.77 -4.38 -11.36
C ASN A 117 6.61 -5.36 -11.25
N THR A 118 5.65 -5.20 -12.16
CA THR A 118 4.60 -6.20 -12.41
C THR A 118 4.85 -6.78 -13.79
N GLU A 119 4.94 -8.10 -13.89
CA GLU A 119 5.16 -8.78 -15.16
C GLU A 119 3.88 -9.45 -15.63
N LYS A 120 3.62 -9.32 -16.93
CA LYS A 120 2.63 -10.13 -17.61
C LYS A 120 3.35 -11.36 -18.16
N ILE A 121 2.95 -12.52 -17.67
CA ILE A 121 3.60 -13.79 -18.01
C ILE A 121 2.95 -14.34 -19.29
N ALA A 122 3.77 -14.96 -20.14
CA ALA A 122 3.30 -15.55 -21.40
C ALA A 122 2.30 -16.68 -21.17
N ASP A 123 1.39 -16.88 -22.11
CA ASP A 123 0.42 -17.99 -22.06
C ASP A 123 1.13 -19.35 -21.95
N GLY A 124 0.54 -20.27 -21.19
CA GLY A 124 1.07 -21.63 -20.98
C GLY A 124 1.86 -21.85 -19.69
N THR A 125 2.07 -20.82 -18.89
CA THR A 125 2.52 -20.92 -17.49
C THR A 125 1.33 -20.99 -16.52
N PRO A 126 1.52 -21.55 -15.30
CA PRO A 126 0.45 -21.55 -14.29
C PRO A 126 -0.02 -20.15 -13.88
N ALA A 127 0.92 -19.20 -13.80
CA ALA A 127 0.66 -17.81 -13.51
C ALA A 127 0.59 -16.98 -14.79
N PHE A 128 -0.30 -15.99 -14.83
CA PHE A 128 -0.41 -15.03 -15.95
C PHE A 128 0.08 -13.63 -15.55
N ARG A 129 0.27 -13.38 -14.25
CA ARG A 129 0.80 -12.13 -13.72
C ARG A 129 1.56 -12.37 -12.41
N ASN A 130 2.68 -11.68 -12.23
CA ASN A 130 3.35 -11.60 -10.94
C ASN A 130 3.87 -10.17 -10.69
N ALA A 131 4.28 -9.89 -9.46
CA ALA A 131 5.02 -8.68 -9.14
C ALA A 131 6.00 -8.90 -8.01
N MET A 132 7.08 -8.12 -8.03
CA MET A 132 8.01 -7.95 -6.94
C MET A 132 8.11 -6.47 -6.60
N ILE A 133 7.74 -6.12 -5.38
CA ILE A 133 7.72 -4.74 -4.88
C ILE A 133 8.66 -4.64 -3.69
N MET A 134 9.73 -3.86 -3.84
CA MET A 134 10.72 -3.67 -2.80
C MET A 134 10.23 -2.68 -1.74
N SER A 135 10.42 -3.03 -0.47
CA SER A 135 10.24 -2.15 0.68
C SER A 135 11.60 -1.87 1.33
N PRO A 136 11.69 -0.92 2.29
CA PRO A 136 12.94 -0.68 3.03
C PRO A 136 13.53 -1.93 3.70
N ASP A 137 12.66 -2.83 4.15
CA ASP A 137 13.00 -3.95 5.03
C ASP A 137 12.78 -5.33 4.41
N GLY A 138 12.13 -5.40 3.25
CA GLY A 138 11.66 -6.63 2.65
C GLY A 138 11.23 -6.49 1.20
N MET A 139 10.64 -7.55 0.70
CA MET A 139 10.03 -7.62 -0.61
C MET A 139 8.60 -8.13 -0.42
N MET A 140 7.66 -7.38 -0.97
CA MET A 140 6.27 -7.79 -1.12
C MET A 140 6.12 -8.38 -2.52
N ALA A 141 5.38 -9.47 -2.65
CA ALA A 141 5.15 -10.10 -3.94
C ALA A 141 3.69 -10.49 -4.08
N TYR A 142 3.24 -10.55 -5.33
CA TYR A 142 2.01 -11.26 -5.63
C TYR A 142 2.15 -12.08 -6.91
N GLU A 143 1.34 -13.12 -7.02
CA GLU A 143 1.20 -13.92 -8.23
C GLU A 143 -0.27 -14.28 -8.44
N LEU A 144 -0.73 -14.18 -9.68
CA LEU A 144 -2.08 -14.50 -10.10
C LEU A 144 -2.07 -15.70 -11.04
N ARG A 145 -2.90 -16.69 -10.70
CA ARG A 145 -3.09 -17.92 -11.48
C ARG A 145 -4.55 -18.09 -11.84
N HIS A 146 -4.82 -18.68 -13.01
CA HIS A 146 -6.18 -19.11 -13.31
C HIS A 146 -6.56 -20.26 -12.39
N GLN A 147 -7.71 -20.14 -11.75
CA GLN A 147 -8.24 -21.20 -10.90
C GLN A 147 -9.14 -22.12 -11.75
N PRO A 148 -8.82 -23.43 -11.86
CA PRO A 148 -9.69 -24.37 -12.54
C PRO A 148 -11.07 -24.46 -11.89
N ALA A 149 -12.09 -24.70 -12.72
CA ALA A 149 -13.45 -24.90 -12.27
C ALA A 149 -13.56 -26.07 -11.25
N GLY A 150 -14.46 -25.93 -10.29
CA GLY A 150 -14.72 -26.93 -9.26
C GLY A 150 -13.95 -26.70 -7.96
N ASN A 151 -13.81 -27.75 -7.16
CA ASN A 151 -13.33 -27.68 -5.77
C ASN A 151 -11.84 -28.01 -5.60
N ASN A 152 -11.10 -28.10 -6.70
CA ASN A 152 -9.68 -28.39 -6.64
C ASN A 152 -8.91 -27.19 -6.08
N TRP A 153 -7.85 -27.48 -5.34
CA TRP A 153 -6.87 -26.49 -4.92
C TRP A 153 -5.92 -26.23 -6.09
N GLU A 154 -5.95 -25.00 -6.62
CA GLU A 154 -5.16 -24.61 -7.80
C GLU A 154 -5.33 -25.61 -8.97
N ASP A 155 -4.24 -25.88 -9.71
CA ASP A 155 -4.18 -26.83 -10.82
C ASP A 155 -3.81 -28.26 -10.40
N SER A 156 -3.72 -28.52 -9.08
CA SER A 156 -3.24 -29.80 -8.51
C SER A 156 -4.09 -31.03 -8.83
N LYS A 157 -5.34 -30.83 -9.29
CA LYS A 157 -6.40 -31.86 -9.39
C LYS A 157 -6.79 -32.50 -8.03
N ILE A 158 -6.35 -31.92 -6.91
CA ILE A 158 -6.68 -32.37 -5.56
C ILE A 158 -7.81 -31.49 -5.01
N PRO A 159 -8.96 -32.07 -4.59
CA PRO A 159 -10.00 -31.30 -3.91
C PRO A 159 -9.46 -30.64 -2.63
N TYR A 160 -9.77 -29.36 -2.40
CA TYR A 160 -9.30 -28.61 -1.23
C TYR A 160 -9.62 -29.30 0.12
N SER A 161 -10.77 -29.96 0.21
CA SER A 161 -11.17 -30.74 1.39
C SER A 161 -10.25 -31.93 1.67
N LYS A 162 -9.62 -32.49 0.63
CA LYS A 162 -8.70 -33.63 0.70
C LYS A 162 -7.22 -33.24 0.72
N LEU A 163 -6.91 -31.97 0.45
CA LEU A 163 -5.54 -31.46 0.41
C LEU A 163 -4.84 -31.64 1.77
N THR A 164 -3.66 -32.26 1.73
CA THR A 164 -2.77 -32.47 2.88
C THR A 164 -1.51 -31.61 2.77
N ILE A 165 -0.73 -31.52 3.84
CA ILE A 165 0.57 -30.81 3.84
C ILE A 165 1.57 -31.51 2.92
N ASP A 166 1.55 -32.84 2.85
CA ASP A 166 2.46 -33.61 1.99
C ASP A 166 2.13 -33.39 0.51
N ASP A 167 0.86 -33.21 0.15
CA ASP A 167 0.45 -32.81 -1.20
C ASP A 167 1.04 -31.44 -1.56
N MET A 168 0.91 -30.45 -0.65
CA MET A 168 1.48 -29.11 -0.85
C MET A 168 2.99 -29.16 -1.04
N LYS A 169 3.69 -29.96 -0.22
CA LYS A 169 5.14 -30.19 -0.34
C LYS A 169 5.50 -30.77 -1.70
N ALA A 170 4.85 -31.85 -2.11
CA ALA A 170 5.12 -32.50 -3.39
C ALA A 170 4.87 -31.58 -4.60
N ILE A 171 3.91 -30.66 -4.51
CA ILE A 171 3.62 -29.67 -5.56
C ILE A 171 4.68 -28.58 -5.58
N ALA A 172 5.05 -28.05 -4.42
CA ALA A 172 6.12 -27.07 -4.28
C ALA A 172 7.46 -27.62 -4.80
N GLU A 173 7.79 -28.88 -4.52
CA GLU A 173 9.01 -29.56 -4.97
C GLU A 173 9.08 -29.73 -6.49
N LYS A 174 7.94 -30.00 -7.14
CA LYS A 174 7.86 -30.11 -8.60
C LYS A 174 7.99 -28.77 -9.30
N THR A 175 7.63 -27.69 -8.62
CA THR A 175 7.76 -26.33 -9.15
C THR A 175 9.22 -25.90 -8.98
N ALA A 176 10.05 -26.13 -10.01
CA ALA A 176 11.52 -26.04 -10.02
C ALA A 176 12.17 -24.70 -9.58
N GLY A 177 11.39 -23.76 -9.04
CA GLY A 177 11.85 -22.48 -8.48
C GLY A 177 11.70 -22.35 -6.96
N VAL A 178 10.90 -23.19 -6.28
CA VAL A 178 10.54 -22.96 -4.86
C VAL A 178 11.63 -23.43 -3.89
N PHE A 179 12.40 -24.45 -4.25
CA PHE A 179 13.51 -24.98 -3.44
C PHE A 179 14.82 -24.91 -4.20
N ARG A 180 15.41 -23.72 -4.31
CA ARG A 180 16.79 -23.54 -4.79
C ARG A 180 17.72 -23.58 -3.58
N GLY A 181 18.22 -24.76 -3.20
CA GLY A 181 19.23 -24.89 -2.14
C GLY A 181 19.19 -26.22 -1.39
N ASP A 182 20.32 -26.57 -0.78
CA ASP A 182 20.41 -27.68 0.18
C ASP A 182 19.61 -27.34 1.47
N ASP A 183 19.22 -28.36 2.24
CA ASP A 183 18.53 -28.22 3.53
C ASP A 183 17.25 -27.34 3.47
N HIS A 184 16.36 -27.65 2.52
CA HIS A 184 15.11 -26.93 2.36
C HIS A 184 13.98 -27.48 3.25
N SER A 185 13.01 -26.61 3.57
CA SER A 185 11.83 -26.92 4.37
C SER A 185 10.62 -26.15 3.87
N LEU A 186 9.46 -26.81 3.91
CA LEU A 186 8.15 -26.19 3.71
C LEU A 186 7.32 -26.33 4.98
N TYR A 187 6.87 -25.19 5.48
CA TYR A 187 5.80 -25.12 6.48
C TYR A 187 4.55 -24.69 5.76
N ALA A 188 3.43 -25.38 5.97
CA ALA A 188 2.19 -25.02 5.30
C ALA A 188 0.98 -25.44 6.12
N GLY A 189 -0.15 -24.83 5.81
CA GLY A 189 -1.43 -25.17 6.43
C GLY A 189 -2.62 -24.64 5.65
N LYS A 190 -3.78 -25.23 5.93
CA LYS A 190 -5.07 -24.72 5.47
C LYS A 190 -5.64 -23.76 6.50
N PHE A 191 -6.39 -22.76 6.04
CA PHE A 191 -7.13 -21.87 6.93
C PHE A 191 -8.49 -21.49 6.34
N THR A 192 -9.36 -20.93 7.17
CA THR A 192 -10.65 -20.39 6.74
C THR A 192 -10.73 -18.94 7.18
N TYR A 193 -11.24 -18.07 6.29
CA TYR A 193 -11.44 -16.66 6.59
C TYR A 193 -12.66 -16.14 5.82
N PRO A 194 -13.46 -15.19 6.35
CA PRO A 194 -14.79 -14.88 5.81
C PRO A 194 -14.85 -14.47 4.34
N THR A 195 -13.84 -13.75 3.84
CA THR A 195 -13.81 -13.17 2.49
C THR A 195 -13.23 -14.09 1.41
N VAL A 196 -12.59 -15.20 1.81
CA VAL A 196 -11.80 -16.07 0.91
C VAL A 196 -12.18 -17.54 1.04
N GLU A 197 -11.78 -18.33 0.05
CA GLU A 197 -11.93 -19.78 0.03
C GLU A 197 -10.70 -20.47 -0.58
N LYS A 198 -10.65 -21.80 -0.43
CA LYS A 198 -9.50 -22.64 -0.83
C LYS A 198 -8.16 -22.14 -0.25
N ALA A 199 -8.22 -21.56 0.94
CA ALA A 199 -7.14 -20.76 1.47
C ALA A 199 -6.07 -21.60 2.17
N THR A 200 -4.81 -21.26 1.90
CA THR A 200 -3.62 -21.92 2.44
C THR A 200 -2.56 -20.89 2.76
N TRP A 201 -1.70 -21.18 3.72
CA TRP A 201 -0.48 -20.42 3.95
C TRP A 201 0.71 -21.35 3.78
N ASP A 202 1.83 -20.79 3.35
CA ASP A 202 3.10 -21.51 3.35
C ASP A 202 4.29 -20.60 3.65
N VAL A 203 5.36 -21.23 4.15
CA VAL A 203 6.67 -20.61 4.32
C VAL A 203 7.72 -21.55 3.76
N THR A 204 8.39 -21.08 2.71
CA THR A 204 9.49 -21.80 2.06
C THR A 204 10.81 -21.31 2.62
N TYR A 205 11.65 -22.23 3.05
CA TYR A 205 12.99 -21.96 3.55
C TYR A 205 14.00 -22.87 2.85
N ALA A 206 15.13 -22.33 2.43
CA ALA A 206 16.29 -23.09 2.02
C ALA A 206 17.55 -22.39 2.49
N LYS A 207 18.63 -23.15 2.71
CA LYS A 207 19.91 -22.58 3.11
C LYS A 207 20.40 -21.61 2.04
N ASP A 208 20.85 -20.43 2.47
CA ASP A 208 21.34 -19.35 1.61
C ASP A 208 20.30 -18.75 0.61
N ALA A 209 19.02 -19.09 0.76
CA ALA A 209 17.92 -18.53 -0.02
C ALA A 209 16.99 -17.64 0.84
N PRO A 210 16.24 -16.70 0.24
CA PRO A 210 15.21 -15.96 0.95
C PRO A 210 14.14 -16.90 1.52
N MET A 211 13.77 -16.69 2.78
CA MET A 211 12.61 -17.33 3.39
C MET A 211 11.39 -16.51 3.00
N VAL A 212 10.43 -17.13 2.32
CA VAL A 212 9.25 -16.45 1.78
C VAL A 212 8.03 -17.00 2.47
N GLY A 213 7.20 -16.12 3.03
CA GLY A 213 5.87 -16.48 3.53
C GLY A 213 4.80 -16.01 2.55
N SER A 214 3.70 -16.74 2.48
CA SER A 214 2.62 -16.49 1.54
C SER A 214 1.23 -16.79 2.13
N LEU A 215 0.25 -16.06 1.64
CA LEU A 215 -1.17 -16.42 1.71
C LEU A 215 -1.64 -16.73 0.29
N ASN A 216 -2.18 -17.93 0.08
CA ASN A 216 -2.75 -18.35 -1.19
C ASN A 216 -4.26 -18.56 -1.01
N PHE A 217 -5.07 -17.98 -1.88
CA PHE A 217 -6.52 -18.02 -1.73
C PHE A 217 -7.26 -17.69 -3.02
N THR A 218 -8.55 -18.01 -3.03
CA THR A 218 -9.50 -17.54 -4.05
C THR A 218 -10.58 -16.72 -3.37
N MET A 219 -11.22 -15.80 -4.11
CA MET A 219 -12.31 -14.97 -3.56
C MET A 219 -13.62 -15.77 -3.55
N LYS A 220 -14.31 -15.82 -2.40
CA LYS A 220 -15.50 -16.69 -2.16
C LYS A 220 -16.65 -16.54 -3.17
N ASN A 221 -16.76 -15.40 -3.85
CA ASN A 221 -17.82 -15.11 -4.82
C ASN A 221 -17.32 -15.01 -6.26
N THR A 222 -16.01 -15.08 -6.47
CA THR A 222 -15.35 -14.95 -7.79
C THR A 222 -14.09 -15.83 -7.82
N PRO A 223 -14.21 -17.16 -7.68
CA PRO A 223 -13.06 -18.06 -7.52
C PRO A 223 -12.44 -18.47 -8.85
N THR A 224 -12.39 -17.56 -9.82
CA THR A 224 -11.79 -17.79 -11.14
C THR A 224 -10.28 -17.54 -11.14
N ILE A 225 -9.76 -16.91 -10.09
CA ILE A 225 -8.34 -16.57 -9.92
C ILE A 225 -7.88 -17.01 -8.54
N SER A 226 -6.71 -17.65 -8.50
CA SER A 226 -5.93 -17.87 -7.28
C SER A 226 -4.95 -16.70 -7.10
N TYR A 227 -4.97 -16.13 -5.90
CA TYR A 227 -4.11 -15.06 -5.45
C TYR A 227 -3.06 -15.64 -4.52
N HIS A 228 -1.80 -15.39 -4.82
CA HIS A 228 -0.68 -15.68 -3.95
C HIS A 228 -0.10 -14.34 -3.52
N VAL A 229 -0.14 -14.02 -2.24
CA VAL A 229 0.41 -12.75 -1.71
C VAL A 229 1.52 -13.11 -0.73
N GLY A 230 2.73 -12.66 -1.04
CA GLY A 230 3.94 -13.05 -0.35
C GLY A 230 4.71 -11.89 0.27
N TYR A 231 5.53 -12.25 1.26
CA TYR A 231 6.49 -11.34 1.88
C TYR A 231 7.77 -12.09 2.28
N ASN A 232 8.91 -11.43 2.13
CA ASN A 232 10.18 -11.86 2.72
C ASN A 232 11.01 -10.66 3.16
N PHE A 233 11.93 -10.89 4.09
CA PHE A 233 12.93 -9.89 4.44
C PHE A 233 13.95 -9.70 3.32
N MET A 234 14.58 -8.52 3.30
CA MET A 234 15.81 -8.34 2.54
C MET A 234 16.89 -9.30 3.07
N PRO A 235 17.78 -9.86 2.22
CA PRO A 235 18.71 -10.92 2.62
C PRO A 235 19.51 -10.60 3.88
N ARG A 236 20.07 -9.37 3.99
CA ARG A 236 20.83 -8.93 5.17
C ARG A 236 20.00 -9.00 6.47
N LYS A 237 18.75 -8.53 6.42
CA LYS A 237 17.85 -8.54 7.58
C LYS A 237 17.44 -9.98 7.90
N GLN A 238 17.13 -10.78 6.89
CA GLN A 238 16.79 -12.19 7.06
C GLN A 238 17.90 -12.96 7.79
N PHE A 239 19.14 -12.89 7.30
CA PHE A 239 20.26 -13.61 7.92
C PHE A 239 20.50 -13.17 9.37
N SER A 240 20.35 -11.87 9.66
CA SER A 240 20.42 -11.34 11.03
C SER A 240 19.34 -11.93 11.93
N VAL A 241 18.08 -11.91 11.48
CA VAL A 241 16.95 -12.41 12.25
C VAL A 241 17.05 -13.93 12.45
N LEU A 242 17.34 -14.70 11.39
CA LEU A 242 17.53 -16.15 11.48
C LEU A 242 18.62 -16.52 12.49
N LYS A 243 19.75 -15.80 12.49
CA LYS A 243 20.86 -16.05 13.42
C LYS A 243 20.47 -15.76 14.88
N VAL A 244 19.68 -14.72 15.12
CA VAL A 244 19.36 -14.25 16.49
C VAL A 244 18.12 -14.95 17.06
N GLN A 245 17.10 -15.18 16.24
CA GLN A 245 15.76 -15.60 16.67
C GLN A 245 15.43 -17.05 16.28
N GLY A 246 16.18 -17.65 15.35
CA GLY A 246 15.92 -19.01 14.85
C GLY A 246 14.78 -19.10 13.85
N VAL A 247 14.59 -20.28 13.26
CA VAL A 247 13.64 -20.50 12.15
C VAL A 247 12.19 -20.23 12.57
N ASP A 248 11.74 -20.77 13.70
CA ASP A 248 10.33 -20.63 14.12
C ASP A 248 9.92 -19.18 14.38
N LYS A 249 10.76 -18.41 15.06
CA LYS A 249 10.44 -17.00 15.31
C LYS A 249 10.56 -16.16 14.06
N THR A 250 11.50 -16.47 13.16
CA THR A 250 11.60 -15.78 11.86
C THR A 250 10.35 -16.05 11.02
N LYS A 251 9.82 -17.27 11.04
CA LYS A 251 8.58 -17.67 10.36
C LYS A 251 7.40 -16.82 10.87
N ASP A 252 7.26 -16.69 12.18
CA ASP A 252 6.23 -15.82 12.78
C ASP A 252 6.40 -14.37 12.31
N MET A 253 7.63 -13.84 12.28
CA MET A 253 7.89 -12.46 11.88
C MET A 253 7.58 -12.20 10.39
N ILE A 254 7.84 -13.17 9.51
CA ILE A 254 7.50 -13.05 8.07
C ILE A 254 5.99 -13.14 7.84
N MET A 255 5.31 -14.04 8.55
CA MET A 255 3.87 -14.24 8.38
C MET A 255 3.02 -13.17 9.09
N SER A 256 3.53 -12.55 10.15
CA SER A 256 2.81 -11.51 10.93
C SER A 256 2.19 -10.39 10.09
N PRO A 257 2.89 -9.71 9.16
CA PRO A 257 2.26 -8.68 8.30
C PRO A 257 1.18 -9.28 7.38
N LEU A 258 1.37 -10.51 6.89
CA LEU A 258 0.40 -11.18 6.03
C LEU A 258 -0.89 -11.49 6.79
N VAL A 259 -0.80 -12.11 7.97
CA VAL A 259 -1.98 -12.53 8.73
C VAL A 259 -2.68 -11.38 9.44
N ASN A 260 -1.94 -10.41 10.00
CA ASN A 260 -2.54 -9.35 10.83
C ASN A 260 -2.96 -8.10 10.04
N TYR A 261 -2.46 -7.92 8.80
CA TYR A 261 -2.77 -6.73 7.99
C TYR A 261 -3.29 -7.09 6.60
N VAL A 262 -2.61 -7.98 5.85
CA VAL A 262 -3.07 -8.36 4.50
C VAL A 262 -4.39 -9.11 4.58
N LEU A 263 -4.45 -10.24 5.30
CA LEU A 263 -5.64 -11.09 5.39
C LEU A 263 -6.93 -10.32 5.75
N PRO A 264 -6.97 -9.46 6.80
CA PRO A 264 -8.18 -8.72 7.12
C PRO A 264 -8.52 -7.59 6.15
N SER A 265 -7.56 -7.16 5.34
CA SER A 265 -7.77 -6.14 4.31
C SER A 265 -8.23 -6.70 2.97
N ILE A 266 -8.28 -8.04 2.81
CA ILE A 266 -8.71 -8.69 1.57
C ILE A 266 -10.21 -8.48 1.37
N GLU A 267 -10.53 -7.66 0.37
CA GLU A 267 -11.90 -7.31 0.03
C GLU A 267 -12.15 -7.36 -1.49
N PRO A 268 -13.37 -7.74 -1.93
CA PRO A 268 -13.76 -7.60 -3.32
C PRO A 268 -13.80 -6.11 -3.72
N ALA A 269 -13.00 -5.71 -4.70
CA ALA A 269 -12.99 -4.31 -5.12
C ALA A 269 -14.24 -3.90 -5.92
N LYS A 270 -15.09 -4.85 -6.35
CA LYS A 270 -16.42 -4.58 -6.95
C LYS A 270 -17.37 -3.80 -6.03
N ASP A 271 -17.22 -3.92 -4.71
CA ASP A 271 -18.10 -3.23 -3.76
C ASP A 271 -17.93 -1.70 -3.88
N ILE A 272 -16.74 -1.24 -4.27
CA ILE A 272 -16.42 0.16 -4.57
C ILE A 272 -17.23 0.65 -5.78
N LEU A 273 -17.36 -0.19 -6.81
CA LEU A 273 -18.09 0.13 -8.05
C LEU A 273 -19.59 0.33 -7.79
N SER A 274 -20.14 -0.30 -6.74
CA SER A 274 -21.56 -0.17 -6.40
C SER A 274 -21.95 1.24 -5.91
N LYS A 275 -20.99 2.03 -5.40
CA LYS A 275 -21.20 3.37 -4.82
C LYS A 275 -20.60 4.50 -5.65
N SER A 276 -19.88 4.17 -6.72
CA SER A 276 -19.16 5.12 -7.55
C SER A 276 -19.62 5.08 -9.01
N LYS A 277 -19.07 6.00 -9.81
CA LYS A 277 -19.19 5.99 -11.27
C LYS A 277 -17.83 6.34 -11.88
N ALA A 278 -17.57 5.80 -13.06
CA ALA A 278 -16.36 6.11 -13.81
C ALA A 278 -16.42 7.54 -14.38
N LEU A 279 -15.29 8.24 -14.33
CA LEU A 279 -15.02 9.46 -15.08
C LEU A 279 -13.66 9.28 -15.77
N THR A 280 -13.71 9.22 -17.11
CA THR A 280 -12.51 9.09 -17.94
C THR A 280 -12.04 10.47 -18.36
N ILE A 281 -10.75 10.75 -18.15
CA ILE A 281 -10.05 11.98 -18.49
C ILE A 281 -8.74 11.58 -19.15
N ASN A 282 -8.54 12.00 -20.41
CA ASN A 282 -7.47 11.46 -21.26
C ASN A 282 -7.54 9.91 -21.27
N ASP A 283 -6.43 9.23 -21.02
CA ASP A 283 -6.35 7.76 -20.94
C ASP A 283 -6.66 7.19 -19.56
N PHE A 284 -6.91 8.03 -18.55
CA PHE A 284 -7.15 7.63 -17.17
C PHE A 284 -8.64 7.56 -16.86
N THR A 285 -9.03 6.54 -16.10
CA THR A 285 -10.38 6.39 -15.56
C THR A 285 -10.34 6.41 -14.04
N PHE A 286 -10.99 7.42 -13.45
CA PHE A 286 -11.13 7.59 -12.02
C PHE A 286 -12.53 7.17 -11.58
N LEU A 287 -12.69 6.74 -10.33
CA LEU A 287 -14.01 6.59 -9.72
C LEU A 287 -14.38 7.86 -8.98
N THR A 288 -15.60 8.35 -9.22
CA THR A 288 -16.18 9.49 -8.49
C THR A 288 -17.42 9.06 -7.74
N LEU A 289 -17.86 9.84 -6.76
CA LEU A 289 -19.13 9.58 -6.07
C LEU A 289 -20.30 9.64 -7.08
N LYS A 290 -21.26 8.71 -6.97
CA LYS A 290 -22.44 8.70 -7.86
C LYS A 290 -23.22 10.01 -7.84
N THR A 291 -23.24 10.68 -6.70
CA THR A 291 -23.95 11.95 -6.47
C THR A 291 -23.24 13.15 -7.10
N SER A 292 -21.96 13.04 -7.40
CA SER A 292 -21.16 14.14 -7.95
C SER A 292 -21.62 14.54 -9.33
N LYS A 293 -21.80 15.83 -9.55
CA LYS A 293 -22.12 16.40 -10.87
C LYS A 293 -20.94 17.24 -11.34
N MET A 294 -19.87 16.54 -11.72
CA MET A 294 -18.59 17.15 -12.07
C MET A 294 -18.73 18.16 -13.22
N ILE A 295 -18.19 19.35 -13.03
CA ILE A 295 -18.10 20.41 -14.04
C ILE A 295 -16.62 20.65 -14.34
N ARG A 296 -16.27 20.83 -15.62
CA ARG A 296 -14.90 21.16 -16.02
C ARG A 296 -14.66 22.66 -15.87
N GLU A 297 -13.58 23.00 -15.19
CA GLU A 297 -13.02 24.35 -15.08
C GLU A 297 -11.66 24.39 -15.80
N ASP A 298 -11.53 25.24 -16.81
CA ASP A 298 -10.30 25.41 -17.59
C ASP A 298 -9.46 26.58 -17.07
N LYS A 299 -8.13 26.40 -16.95
CA LYS A 299 -7.17 27.38 -16.43
C LYS A 299 -5.85 27.32 -17.19
N ASN A 300 -5.67 28.20 -18.18
CA ASN A 300 -4.50 28.25 -19.05
C ASN A 300 -4.11 26.83 -19.54
N ASP A 301 -3.00 26.29 -19.02
CA ASP A 301 -2.42 24.99 -19.40
C ASP A 301 -2.90 23.81 -18.54
N SER A 302 -3.79 24.07 -17.58
CA SER A 302 -4.34 23.06 -16.66
C SER A 302 -5.87 23.11 -16.67
N TYR A 303 -6.51 22.04 -16.19
CA TYR A 303 -7.95 22.04 -15.99
C TYR A 303 -8.32 21.15 -14.81
N MET A 304 -9.54 21.31 -14.30
CA MET A 304 -10.06 20.50 -13.20
C MET A 304 -11.51 20.14 -13.46
N TYR A 305 -11.85 18.87 -13.26
CA TYR A 305 -13.24 18.47 -13.05
C TYR A 305 -13.56 18.64 -11.57
N VAL A 306 -14.60 19.39 -11.21
CA VAL A 306 -14.93 19.68 -9.82
C VAL A 306 -16.42 19.59 -9.55
N TYR A 307 -16.77 19.14 -8.35
CA TYR A 307 -18.10 19.20 -7.78
C TYR A 307 -18.00 19.73 -6.35
N ASP A 308 -18.86 20.68 -6.00
CA ASP A 308 -18.94 21.26 -4.66
C ASP A 308 -20.38 21.15 -4.15
N SER A 309 -20.52 20.76 -2.88
CA SER A 309 -21.79 20.54 -2.21
C SER A 309 -21.67 20.87 -0.73
N ASP A 310 -22.79 20.87 0.00
CA ASP A 310 -22.77 21.08 1.46
C ASP A 310 -22.09 19.94 2.25
N GLN A 311 -21.84 18.79 1.61
CA GLN A 311 -21.34 17.58 2.26
C GLN A 311 -19.87 17.30 1.97
N TYR A 312 -19.42 17.64 0.76
CA TYR A 312 -18.06 17.42 0.31
C TYR A 312 -17.76 18.24 -0.95
N ARG A 313 -16.48 18.40 -1.23
CA ARG A 313 -15.94 18.83 -2.52
C ARG A 313 -15.14 17.68 -3.12
N GLU A 314 -15.38 17.35 -4.38
CA GLU A 314 -14.62 16.34 -5.13
C GLU A 314 -14.00 16.99 -6.35
N GLY A 315 -12.79 16.57 -6.72
CA GLY A 315 -12.12 17.13 -7.88
C GLY A 315 -11.05 16.22 -8.48
N ILE A 316 -10.81 16.36 -9.77
CA ILE A 316 -9.67 15.79 -10.48
C ILE A 316 -8.96 16.94 -11.20
N MET A 317 -7.80 17.33 -10.69
CA MET A 317 -6.92 18.32 -11.33
C MET A 317 -6.02 17.62 -12.35
N VAL A 318 -5.86 18.21 -13.52
CA VAL A 318 -4.93 17.76 -14.56
C VAL A 318 -3.94 18.88 -14.83
N MET A 319 -2.67 18.60 -14.59
CA MET A 319 -1.56 19.53 -14.78
C MET A 319 -0.55 18.91 -15.75
N PRO A 320 0.05 19.68 -16.68
CA PRO A 320 1.12 19.17 -17.51
C PRO A 320 2.33 18.79 -16.65
N VAL A 321 3.00 17.70 -17.00
CA VAL A 321 4.30 17.35 -16.43
C VAL A 321 5.31 18.41 -16.87
N GLU A 322 6.09 18.94 -15.92
CA GLU A 322 7.12 19.92 -16.23
C GLU A 322 8.22 19.29 -17.09
N ALA A 323 8.83 20.07 -17.98
CA ALA A 323 9.83 19.56 -18.94
C ALA A 323 11.01 18.83 -18.26
N GLU A 324 11.43 19.28 -17.08
CA GLU A 324 12.49 18.64 -16.28
C GLU A 324 12.03 17.29 -15.69
N ASP A 325 10.75 17.17 -15.33
CA ASP A 325 10.17 15.97 -14.73
C ASP A 325 9.89 14.87 -15.78
N ILE A 326 9.76 15.22 -17.07
CA ILE A 326 9.62 14.22 -18.16
C ILE A 326 10.84 13.29 -18.23
N GLN A 327 12.04 13.83 -18.01
CA GLN A 327 13.29 13.05 -17.99
C GLN A 327 13.54 12.38 -16.64
N HIS A 328 12.80 12.79 -15.61
CA HIS A 328 12.94 12.35 -14.23
C HIS A 328 11.59 12.03 -13.58
N PRO A 329 10.82 11.06 -14.11
CA PRO A 329 9.49 10.74 -13.61
C PRO A 329 9.49 10.28 -12.14
N GLU A 330 10.61 9.75 -11.64
CA GLU A 330 10.84 9.41 -10.22
C GLU A 330 10.70 10.61 -9.26
N LYS A 331 10.84 11.84 -9.77
CA LYS A 331 10.76 13.07 -8.97
C LYS A 331 9.34 13.61 -8.81
N ILE A 332 8.40 13.18 -9.65
CA ILE A 332 7.02 13.68 -9.67
C ILE A 332 6.33 13.47 -8.33
N PHE A 333 6.32 12.23 -7.81
CA PHE A 333 5.67 11.93 -6.54
C PHE A 333 6.33 12.64 -5.34
N PRO A 334 7.66 12.58 -5.14
CA PRO A 334 8.29 13.32 -4.05
C PRO A 334 8.04 14.83 -4.10
N LYS A 335 8.08 15.44 -5.30
CA LYS A 335 7.80 16.87 -5.49
C LYS A 335 6.37 17.21 -5.08
N ALA A 336 5.39 16.43 -5.52
CA ALA A 336 3.99 16.67 -5.20
C ALA A 336 3.69 16.47 -3.70
N VAL A 337 4.23 15.42 -3.09
CA VAL A 337 4.11 15.16 -1.64
C VAL A 337 4.73 16.29 -0.83
N ARG A 338 5.94 16.71 -1.19
CA ARG A 338 6.61 17.84 -0.55
C ARG A 338 5.79 19.12 -0.68
N SER A 339 5.19 19.39 -1.84
CA SER A 339 4.32 20.54 -2.04
C SER A 339 3.10 20.52 -1.12
N ILE A 340 2.48 19.35 -0.90
CA ILE A 340 1.33 19.21 0.02
C ILE A 340 1.75 19.42 1.47
N ILE A 341 2.86 18.81 1.90
CA ILE A 341 3.38 18.94 3.28
C ILE A 341 3.72 20.41 3.61
N LEU A 342 4.44 21.10 2.71
CA LEU A 342 4.95 22.45 2.94
C LEU A 342 3.89 23.54 2.76
N THR A 343 2.72 23.23 2.20
CA THR A 343 1.66 24.23 2.01
C THR A 343 0.64 24.12 3.14
N ASP A 344 0.70 25.06 4.08
CA ASP A 344 -0.18 25.09 5.28
C ASP A 344 -1.68 25.00 4.94
N LYS A 345 -2.12 25.62 3.84
CA LYS A 345 -3.51 25.52 3.35
C LYS A 345 -3.97 24.06 3.15
N TYR A 346 -3.05 23.16 2.78
CA TYR A 346 -3.34 21.75 2.59
C TYR A 346 -3.07 20.95 3.86
N SER A 347 -1.86 21.06 4.42
CA SER A 347 -1.42 20.23 5.55
C SER A 347 -2.02 20.65 6.89
N MET A 348 -2.18 21.96 7.14
CA MET A 348 -2.57 22.55 8.43
C MET A 348 -1.80 21.95 9.62
N HIS A 349 -0.54 21.58 9.38
CA HIS A 349 0.36 20.86 10.30
C HIS A 349 -0.25 19.60 10.93
N GLN A 350 -1.21 18.98 10.25
CA GLN A 350 -1.82 17.73 10.71
C GLN A 350 -0.96 16.53 10.34
N PRO A 351 -0.94 15.46 11.15
CA PRO A 351 -0.35 14.19 10.74
C PRO A 351 -1.01 13.67 9.45
N ILE A 352 -0.18 13.25 8.50
CA ILE A 352 -0.64 12.73 7.21
C ILE A 352 -0.50 11.21 7.21
N GLN A 353 -1.51 10.52 6.69
CA GLN A 353 -1.42 9.12 6.33
C GLN A 353 -0.98 9.02 4.87
N PHE A 354 -0.01 8.15 4.59
CA PHE A 354 0.56 7.98 3.26
C PHE A 354 0.43 6.53 2.82
N ALA A 355 0.20 6.32 1.53
CA ALA A 355 0.41 5.00 0.94
C ALA A 355 0.86 5.09 -0.51
N THR A 356 1.64 4.11 -0.97
CA THR A 356 1.71 3.82 -2.41
C THR A 356 0.52 2.96 -2.78
N VAL A 357 -0.18 3.28 -3.86
CA VAL A 357 -1.30 2.49 -4.37
C VAL A 357 -0.90 1.89 -5.71
N TRP A 358 -0.82 0.58 -5.75
CA TRP A 358 -0.54 -0.24 -6.92
C TRP A 358 -1.87 -0.68 -7.53
N ASN A 359 -2.31 0.02 -8.58
CA ASN A 359 -3.44 -0.40 -9.43
C ASN A 359 -2.85 -1.25 -10.56
N ASP A 360 -2.91 -2.58 -10.40
CA ASP A 360 -2.14 -3.52 -11.22
C ASP A 360 -0.64 -3.17 -11.24
N ALA A 361 -0.10 -2.84 -12.42
CA ALA A 361 1.28 -2.43 -12.60
C ALA A 361 1.51 -0.94 -12.28
N MET A 362 0.47 -0.11 -12.31
CA MET A 362 0.58 1.33 -12.17
C MET A 362 0.65 1.75 -10.70
N SER A 363 1.69 2.51 -10.35
CA SER A 363 1.85 3.12 -9.03
C SER A 363 1.25 4.52 -8.96
N SER A 364 0.62 4.85 -7.84
CA SER A 364 0.12 6.16 -7.47
C SER A 364 0.45 6.46 -6.00
N VAL A 365 0.36 7.72 -5.59
CA VAL A 365 0.56 8.13 -4.19
C VAL A 365 -0.73 8.61 -3.57
N TYR A 366 -1.12 7.95 -2.47
CA TYR A 366 -2.27 8.31 -1.67
C TYR A 366 -1.87 9.11 -0.43
N MET A 367 -2.65 10.13 -0.12
CA MET A 367 -2.56 10.92 1.10
C MET A 367 -3.93 11.08 1.75
N GLN A 368 -3.94 11.06 3.09
CA GLN A 368 -5.11 11.45 3.86
C GLN A 368 -4.76 12.38 5.00
N ILE A 369 -5.50 13.49 5.09
CA ILE A 369 -5.25 14.57 6.05
C ILE A 369 -6.55 14.87 6.80
N LYS A 370 -6.60 14.52 8.09
CA LYS A 370 -7.73 14.86 8.97
C LYS A 370 -7.49 16.25 9.54
N ARG A 371 -8.29 17.23 9.10
CA ARG A 371 -8.21 18.64 9.51
C ARG A 371 -9.37 18.99 10.45
N PRO A 372 -9.33 20.14 11.16
CA PRO A 372 -10.34 20.49 12.16
C PRO A 372 -11.80 20.48 11.65
N LYS A 373 -12.02 20.81 10.37
CA LYS A 373 -13.36 20.89 9.77
C LYS A 373 -13.60 19.92 8.62
N THR A 374 -12.55 19.32 8.08
CA THR A 374 -12.62 18.49 6.87
C THR A 374 -11.62 17.36 6.92
N THR A 375 -11.85 16.32 6.13
CA THR A 375 -10.83 15.31 5.81
C THR A 375 -10.57 15.34 4.31
N ILE A 376 -9.30 15.40 3.91
CA ILE A 376 -8.89 15.26 2.51
C ILE A 376 -8.46 13.81 2.28
N TYR A 377 -8.98 13.22 1.22
CA TYR A 377 -8.54 11.97 0.59
C TYR A 377 -7.97 12.36 -0.77
N MET A 378 -6.75 11.96 -1.08
CA MET A 378 -6.07 12.40 -2.29
C MET A 378 -5.27 11.26 -2.92
N LEU A 379 -5.35 11.11 -4.23
CA LEU A 379 -4.52 10.22 -5.04
C LEU A 379 -3.82 11.04 -6.13
N ILE A 380 -2.50 10.91 -6.20
CA ILE A 380 -1.67 11.48 -7.25
C ILE A 380 -1.23 10.35 -8.18
N SER A 381 -1.55 10.49 -9.47
CA SER A 381 -1.14 9.58 -10.54
C SER A 381 -0.53 10.39 -11.67
N HIS A 382 0.24 9.77 -12.56
CA HIS A 382 0.77 10.46 -13.73
C HIS A 382 0.98 9.53 -14.92
N ASP A 383 1.02 10.13 -16.10
CA ASP A 383 1.63 9.58 -17.30
C ASP A 383 2.83 10.45 -17.71
N ASN A 384 3.28 10.35 -18.95
CA ASN A 384 4.40 11.14 -19.46
C ASN A 384 4.04 12.59 -19.80
N GLN A 385 2.74 12.93 -19.85
CA GLN A 385 2.23 14.24 -20.25
C GLN A 385 1.58 14.99 -19.10
N TYR A 386 0.90 14.28 -18.19
CA TYR A 386 0.07 14.88 -17.16
C TYR A 386 0.27 14.24 -15.78
N VAL A 387 0.18 15.09 -14.75
CA VAL A 387 -0.04 14.70 -13.36
C VAL A 387 -1.52 14.91 -13.04
N TYR A 388 -2.15 13.87 -12.51
CA TYR A 388 -3.54 13.85 -12.10
C TYR A 388 -3.62 13.86 -10.57
N ASN A 389 -4.36 14.81 -10.00
CA ASN A 389 -4.65 14.87 -8.57
C ASN A 389 -6.15 14.67 -8.37
N HIS A 390 -6.53 13.45 -8.01
CA HIS A 390 -7.90 13.10 -7.64
C HIS A 390 -8.09 13.29 -6.14
N PHE A 391 -9.08 14.06 -5.72
CA PHE A 391 -9.35 14.29 -4.31
C PHE A 391 -10.84 14.32 -3.97
N ILE A 392 -11.14 13.87 -2.76
CA ILE A 392 -12.39 14.16 -2.06
C ILE A 392 -12.04 14.89 -0.76
N MET A 393 -12.68 16.02 -0.52
CA MET A 393 -12.63 16.76 0.74
C MET A 393 -14.00 16.68 1.40
N SER A 394 -14.16 15.80 2.39
CA SER A 394 -15.41 15.66 3.14
C SER A 394 -15.45 16.65 4.30
N TYR A 395 -16.62 17.23 4.59
CA TYR A 395 -16.80 18.00 5.82
C TYR A 395 -17.03 17.05 7.01
N ASN A 396 -16.58 17.43 8.21
CA ASN A 396 -16.70 16.56 9.40
C ASN A 396 -18.17 16.34 9.84
N THR A 397 -19.10 17.13 9.31
CA THR A 397 -20.56 16.94 9.48
C THR A 397 -21.15 15.94 8.48
N SER A 398 -20.35 15.42 7.55
CA SER A 398 -20.82 14.49 6.53
C SER A 398 -21.12 13.12 7.11
N SER A 399 -22.18 12.48 6.61
CA SER A 399 -22.53 11.09 6.92
C SER A 399 -21.79 10.07 6.04
N LEU A 400 -20.91 10.53 5.14
CA LEU A 400 -20.15 9.66 4.26
C LEU A 400 -19.14 8.81 5.06
N VAL A 401 -19.01 7.55 4.66
CA VAL A 401 -18.13 6.59 5.32
C VAL A 401 -16.69 6.81 4.85
N GLU A 402 -15.77 7.08 5.78
CA GLU A 402 -14.34 7.34 5.51
C GLU A 402 -13.71 6.27 4.61
N LYS A 403 -13.99 4.99 4.89
CA LYS A 403 -13.49 3.86 4.11
C LYS A 403 -13.97 3.90 2.66
N ASP A 404 -15.25 4.21 2.42
CA ASP A 404 -15.79 4.28 1.06
C ASP A 404 -15.12 5.40 0.25
N LEU A 405 -14.90 6.58 0.86
CA LEU A 405 -14.24 7.70 0.20
C LEU A 405 -12.79 7.38 -0.17
N ARG A 406 -12.08 6.75 0.76
CA ARG A 406 -10.71 6.26 0.54
C ARG A 406 -10.66 5.25 -0.61
N ASP A 407 -11.54 4.26 -0.58
CA ASP A 407 -11.57 3.19 -1.58
C ASP A 407 -11.88 3.73 -2.98
N ILE A 408 -12.79 4.70 -3.10
CA ILE A 408 -13.11 5.39 -4.35
C ILE A 408 -11.90 6.17 -4.87
N VAL A 409 -11.26 6.97 -4.00
CA VAL A 409 -10.12 7.82 -4.40
C VAL A 409 -8.91 7.01 -4.85
N GLN A 410 -8.65 5.87 -4.22
CA GLN A 410 -7.50 5.01 -4.51
C GLN A 410 -7.63 4.23 -5.82
N TYR A 411 -8.85 4.07 -6.33
CA TYR A 411 -9.06 3.37 -7.59
C TYR A 411 -8.77 4.28 -8.78
N VAL A 412 -7.89 3.83 -9.65
CA VAL A 412 -7.62 4.48 -10.93
C VAL A 412 -7.22 3.44 -11.96
N ASP A 413 -7.74 3.56 -13.17
CA ASP A 413 -7.42 2.69 -14.30
C ASP A 413 -6.88 3.47 -15.49
N THR A 414 -6.25 2.78 -16.43
CA THR A 414 -5.71 3.42 -17.63
C THR A 414 -5.78 2.49 -18.84
N ASN A 415 -6.13 3.04 -20.01
CA ASN A 415 -6.11 2.32 -21.28
C ASN A 415 -4.68 1.88 -21.67
N ASN A 416 -3.67 2.49 -21.05
CA ASN A 416 -2.26 2.23 -21.29
C ASN A 416 -1.64 1.30 -20.24
N ASN A 417 -2.44 0.49 -19.52
CA ASN A 417 -1.94 -0.42 -18.46
C ASN A 417 -0.80 -1.35 -18.95
N LYS A 418 -0.84 -1.74 -20.24
CA LYS A 418 0.22 -2.52 -20.90
C LYS A 418 1.61 -1.84 -20.85
N ASP A 419 1.66 -0.51 -20.83
CA ASP A 419 2.90 0.28 -20.87
C ASP A 419 3.61 0.27 -19.50
N TYR A 420 2.87 0.00 -18.42
CA TYR A 420 3.41 -0.15 -17.07
C TYR A 420 3.90 -1.58 -16.80
N ASN A 421 3.36 -2.57 -17.51
CA ASN A 421 3.79 -3.96 -17.34
C ASN A 421 5.22 -4.18 -17.86
N ASN A 422 5.98 -5.02 -17.16
CA ASN A 422 7.39 -5.33 -17.44
C ASN A 422 8.32 -4.10 -17.38
N THR A 423 7.91 -3.05 -16.65
CA THR A 423 8.74 -1.87 -16.38
C THR A 423 8.82 -1.61 -14.88
N PHE A 424 9.91 -1.00 -14.43
CA PHE A 424 10.03 -0.57 -13.03
C PHE A 424 9.22 0.71 -12.79
N GLN A 425 8.43 0.68 -11.73
CA GLN A 425 7.59 1.78 -11.29
C GLN A 425 8.02 2.23 -9.90
N SER A 426 7.88 3.53 -9.65
CA SER A 426 8.34 4.19 -8.43
C SER A 426 7.21 4.24 -7.41
N GLY A 427 7.45 3.65 -6.24
CA GLY A 427 6.63 3.86 -5.06
C GLY A 427 7.08 5.10 -4.27
N LEU A 428 6.30 5.45 -3.25
CA LEU A 428 6.56 6.62 -2.41
C LEU A 428 7.89 6.53 -1.65
N GLY A 429 8.32 5.31 -1.28
CA GLY A 429 9.55 5.07 -0.52
C GLY A 429 10.83 5.04 -1.35
N ALA A 430 10.78 5.30 -2.67
CA ALA A 430 12.00 5.48 -3.46
C ALA A 430 12.80 6.60 -2.80
N LYS A 431 13.88 6.25 -2.10
CA LYS A 431 14.84 7.21 -1.54
C LYS A 431 15.09 8.22 -2.64
N MET A 432 14.77 9.50 -2.50
CA MET A 432 15.08 10.48 -3.55
C MET A 432 16.60 10.48 -3.81
N PRO A 433 17.13 9.94 -4.91
CA PRO A 433 18.55 10.05 -5.25
C PRO A 433 18.68 11.10 -6.36
N LYS A 434 19.85 11.72 -6.47
CA LYS A 434 20.10 12.67 -7.58
C LYS A 434 20.08 11.98 -8.95
N ASP A 435 20.23 10.64 -9.00
CA ASP A 435 20.71 9.93 -10.19
C ASP A 435 20.07 8.54 -10.44
N MET A 436 18.81 8.25 -10.09
CA MET A 436 18.19 6.97 -10.49
C MET A 436 16.74 7.12 -10.95
N ALA A 437 16.57 7.23 -12.27
CA ALA A 437 15.33 6.96 -12.98
C ALA A 437 15.58 5.85 -14.00
N THR A 438 14.68 4.88 -14.07
CA THR A 438 14.41 4.03 -15.25
C THR A 438 15.57 3.19 -15.77
N VAL A 439 15.64 1.92 -15.35
CA VAL A 439 16.36 0.87 -16.09
C VAL A 439 15.34 0.13 -16.95
N ASP A 440 15.49 0.22 -18.27
CA ASP A 440 14.77 -0.61 -19.24
C ASP A 440 15.36 -2.03 -19.24
N ILE A 441 14.59 -2.99 -18.72
CA ILE A 441 15.02 -4.38 -18.51
C ILE A 441 15.39 -5.06 -19.84
N LYS A 442 14.85 -4.61 -20.98
CA LYS A 442 15.16 -5.21 -22.28
C LYS A 442 16.58 -4.92 -22.78
N ASN A 443 17.25 -3.92 -22.20
CA ASN A 443 18.56 -3.45 -22.67
C ASN A 443 19.71 -3.68 -21.68
N THR A 444 19.43 -4.25 -20.50
CA THR A 444 20.47 -4.78 -19.60
C THR A 444 20.93 -6.16 -20.09
N LYS A 445 22.05 -6.20 -20.79
CA LYS A 445 22.82 -7.43 -21.04
C LYS A 445 23.62 -7.85 -19.81
#